data_AF-A0A925DAS5-F1
#
_entry.id   AF-A0A925DAS5-F1
#
_cell.length_a   1.000
_cell.length_b   1.000
_cell.length_c   1.000
_cell.angle_alpha   90.00
_cell.angle_beta   90.00
_cell.angle_gamma   90.00
#
_symmetry.space_group_name_H-M   'P 1'
#
loop_
_entity.id
_entity.type
_entity.pdbx_description
1 polymer ?
#
loop_
_entity_poly.entity_id
_entity_poly.type
_entity_poly.pdbx_seq_one_letter_code
_entity_poly.pdbx_strand_id
1 'polypeptide(L)' 'SVFRYIETFYNPERLHQTLDYLSPNQFEADHAPASAA' A
#
# COMPACT_ATOMS: atom_id res chain seq x y z
N SER A 1 -1.18 -15.18 -13.34
CA SER A 1 -2.27 -14.42 -13.98
C SER A 1 -2.15 -12.96 -13.57
N VAL A 2 -2.82 -12.05 -14.30
CA VAL A 2 -2.88 -10.63 -13.93
C VAL A 2 -3.48 -10.44 -12.53
N PHE A 3 -4.49 -11.24 -12.17
CA PHE A 3 -5.09 -11.25 -10.84
C PHE A 3 -4.06 -11.49 -9.73
N ARG A 4 -3.25 -12.55 -9.86
CA ARG A 4 -2.20 -12.86 -8.86
C ARG A 4 -1.20 -11.70 -8.72
N TYR A 5 -0.79 -11.10 -9.84
CA TYR A 5 0.13 -9.96 -9.80
C TYR A 5 -0.46 -8.74 -9.09
N ILE A 6 -1.73 -8.42 -9.34
CA ILE A 6 -2.41 -7.30 -8.70
C ILE A 6 -2.51 -7.53 -7.19
N GLU A 7 -3.01 -8.69 -6.79
CA GLU A 7 -3.34 -9.01 -5.39
C GLU A 7 -2.12 -9.26 -4.52
N THR A 8 -1.06 -9.86 -5.06
CA THR A 8 0.09 -10.29 -4.25
C THR A 8 1.31 -9.38 -4.37
N PHE A 9 1.30 -8.39 -5.27
CA PHE A 9 2.44 -7.49 -5.44
C PHE A 9 2.03 -6.03 -5.72
N TYR A 10 1.21 -5.78 -6.74
CA TYR A 10 0.92 -4.40 -7.15
C TYR A 10 0.23 -3.59 -6.05
N ASN A 11 -0.84 -4.11 -5.46
CA ASN A 11 -1.57 -3.43 -4.40
C ASN A 11 -0.83 -3.45 -3.05
N PRO A 12 -0.19 -4.56 -2.58
CA PRO A 12 0.42 -4.55 -1.24
C PRO A 12 1.88 -4.04 -1.19
N GLU A 13 2.70 -4.31 -2.21
CA GLU A 13 4.17 -4.23 -2.10
C GLU A 13 4.83 -3.23 -3.04
N ARG A 14 4.24 -2.95 -4.20
CA ARG A 14 4.86 -2.10 -5.21
C ARG A 14 5.09 -0.68 -4.64
N LEU A 15 6.28 -0.14 -4.84
CA LEU A 15 6.56 1.25 -4.46
C LEU A 15 5.96 2.23 -5.49
N HIS A 16 5.32 3.28 -4.99
CA HIS A 16 4.70 4.32 -5.82
C HIS A 16 5.38 5.67 -5.57
N GLN A 17 5.84 6.31 -6.65
CA GLN A 17 6.43 7.66 -6.59
C GLN A 17 5.47 8.71 -6.00
N THR A 18 4.16 8.52 -6.18
CA THR A 18 3.12 9.40 -5.63
C THR A 18 2.88 9.19 -4.13
N LEU A 19 3.41 8.10 -3.56
CA LEU A 19 3.35 7.78 -2.14
C LEU A 19 4.74 7.96 -1.49
N ASP A 20 5.56 8.89 -2.00
CA ASP A 20 6.94 9.11 -1.55
C ASP A 20 7.81 7.85 -1.54
N TYR A 21 7.61 6.96 -2.53
CA TYR A 21 8.27 5.66 -2.64
C TYR A 21 7.94 4.67 -1.52
N LEU A 22 6.74 4.78 -0.95
CA LEU A 22 6.14 3.75 -0.10
C LEU A 22 5.28 2.78 -0.91
N SER A 23 5.08 1.57 -0.35
CA SER A 23 4.00 0.69 -0.80
C SER A 23 2.65 1.17 -0.28
N PRO A 24 1.52 0.77 -0.90
CA PRO A 24 0.20 1.19 -0.40
C PRO A 24 -0.04 0.75 1.04
N ASN A 25 0.38 -0.46 1.43
CA ASN A 25 0.28 -0.92 2.82
C ASN A 25 1.10 -0.05 3.80
N GLN A 26 2.31 0.38 3.41
CA GLN A 26 3.12 1.27 4.24
C GLN A 26 2.46 2.63 4.38
N PHE A 27 1.99 3.20 3.27
CA PHE A 27 1.28 4.48 3.28
C PHE A 27 0.03 4.43 4.17
N GLU A 28 -0.80 3.39 4.04
CA GLU A 28 -1.98 3.19 4.88
C GLU A 28 -1.63 3.04 6.36
N ALA A 29 -0.53 2.37 6.71
CA ALA A 29 -0.08 2.23 8.08
C ALA A 29 0.37 3.58 8.69
N ASP A 30 1.10 4.39 7.92
CA ASP A 30 1.60 5.70 8.35
C ASP A 30 0.47 6.74 8.48
N HIS A 31 -0.59 6.59 7.69
CA HIS A 31 -1.75 7.49 7.66
C HIS A 31 -2.99 6.90 8.33
N ALA A 32 -2.86 5.74 8.97
CA ALA A 32 -3.95 5.13 9.70
C ALA A 32 -4.45 6.15 10.74
N PRO A 33 -5.75 6.47 10.77
CA PRO A 33 -6.27 7.40 11.75
C PRO A 33 -5.88 6.87 13.14
N ALA A 34 -5.24 7.72 13.95
CA ALA A 34 -5.04 7.42 15.37
C ALA A 34 -6.43 7.09 15.92
N SER A 35 -6.63 5.82 16.26
CA SER A 35 -7.94 5.23 16.48
C SER A 35 -8.82 6.16 17.33
N ALA A 36 -10.02 6.46 16.82
CA ALA A 36 -11.11 6.95 17.64
C ALA A 36 -11.34 5.91 18.75
N ALA A 37 -10.94 6.27 19.96
CA ALA A 37 -11.15 5.49 21.18
C ALA A 37 -12.63 5.25 21.47
#